data_AF-A0A7V4T3T9-F1
#
_entry.id   AF-A0A7V4T3T9-F1
#
_cell.length_a   1.000
_cell.length_b   1.000
_cell.length_c   1.000
_cell.angle_alpha   90.00
_cell.angle_beta   90.00
_cell.angle_gamma   90.00
#
_symmetry.space_group_name_H-M   'P 1'
#
loop_
_entity.id
_entity.type
_entity.pdbx_description
1 polymer ?
#
loop_
_entity_poly.entity_id
_entity_poly.type
_entity_poly.pdbx_seq_one_letter_code
_entity_poly.pdbx_strand_id
1 'polypeptide(L)' 'MKRCLLIGAIVLGWLANRLAGAQVLYGSIVGTVVDQSEAVVPNATVTIVSREM' A
#
# COMPACT_ATOMS: atom_id res chain seq x y z
N MET A 1 4.12 -19.93 36.56
CA MET A 1 4.67 -20.19 35.21
C MET A 1 3.69 -19.90 34.07
N LYS A 2 2.48 -20.49 34.03
CA LYS A 2 1.50 -20.26 32.94
C LYS A 2 1.00 -18.82 32.80
N ARG A 3 0.87 -18.08 33.90
CA ARG A 3 0.42 -16.66 33.91
C ARG A 3 1.44 -15.72 33.24
N CYS A 4 2.74 -15.96 33.41
CA CYS A 4 3.78 -15.15 32.77
C CYS A 4 3.79 -15.35 31.24
N LEU A 5 3.52 -16.58 30.79
CA LEU A 5 3.42 -16.89 29.36
C LEU A 5 2.23 -16.18 28.69
N LEU A 6 1.08 -16.15 29.36
CA LEU A 6 -0.12 -15.44 28.87
C LEU A 6 0.10 -13.93 28.79
N ILE A 7 0.73 -13.35 29.80
CA ILE A 7 1.09 -11.92 29.81
C ILE A 7 2.08 -11.62 28.67
N GLY A 8 3.09 -12.47 28.48
CA GLY A 8 4.04 -12.35 27.38
C GLY A 8 3.37 -12.37 26.00
N ALA A 9 2.42 -13.30 25.79
CA ALA A 9 1.69 -13.41 24.53
C ALA A 9 0.81 -12.19 24.23
N ILE A 10 0.14 -11.63 25.25
CA ILE A 10 -0.69 -10.42 25.11
C ILE A 10 0.17 -9.21 24.74
N VAL A 11 1.32 -9.04 25.39
CA VAL A 11 2.25 -7.94 25.10
C VAL A 11 2.82 -8.04 23.68
N LEU A 12 3.18 -9.26 23.24
CA LEU A 12 3.69 -9.49 21.89
C LEU A 12 2.64 -9.17 20.81
N GLY A 13 1.38 -9.60 21.02
CA GLY A 13 0.28 -9.32 20.10
C GLY A 13 -0.03 -7.83 19.97
N TRP A 14 0.06 -7.09 21.08
CA TRP A 14 -0.11 -5.63 21.09
C TRP A 14 1.01 -4.89 20.35
N LEU A 15 2.26 -5.35 20.45
CA LEU A 15 3.37 -4.77 19.71
C LEU A 15 3.29 -5.05 18.20
N ALA A 16 2.84 -6.24 17.81
CA ALA A 16 2.74 -6.64 16.40
C ALA A 16 1.74 -5.76 15.62
N ASN A 17 0.64 -5.32 16.24
CA ASN A 17 -0.36 -4.49 15.57
C ASN A 17 0.14 -3.07 15.23
N ARG A 18 1.19 -2.58 15.89
CA ARG A 18 1.80 -1.27 15.59
C ARG A 18 2.82 -1.32 14.45
N LEU A 19 3.22 -2.53 14.04
CA LEU A 19 4.18 -2.78 12.95
C LEU A 19 3.49 -2.99 11.59
N ALA A 20 2.16 -2.87 11.52
CA ALA A 20 1.45 -2.59 10.27
C ALA A 20 1.73 -1.14 9.81
N GLY A 21 3.01 -0.76 9.80
CA GLY A 21 3.45 0.45 9.12
C GLY A 21 3.14 0.26 7.65
N ALA A 22 2.44 1.22 7.07
CA ALA A 22 2.16 1.28 5.64
C ALA A 22 3.36 0.74 4.86
N GLN A 23 3.18 -0.42 4.23
CA GLN A 23 4.15 -0.84 3.24
C GLN A 23 4.15 0.27 2.20
N VAL A 24 5.29 0.96 2.04
CA VAL A 24 5.45 1.83 0.90
C VAL A 24 5.43 0.91 -0.32
N LEU A 25 4.32 0.93 -1.05
CA LEU A 25 4.19 0.19 -2.28
C LEU A 25 5.06 0.89 -3.32
N TYR A 26 6.31 0.46 -3.44
CA TYR A 26 7.18 0.87 -4.53
C TYR A 26 6.75 0.13 -5.79
N GLY A 27 6.34 0.90 -6.81
CA GLY A 27 5.91 0.35 -8.10
C GLY A 27 5.89 1.44 -9.17
N SER A 28 5.79 0.99 -10.42
CA SER A 28 5.70 1.86 -11.59
C SER A 28 4.37 1.64 -12.31
N ILE A 29 3.69 2.73 -12.67
CA ILE A 29 2.56 2.71 -13.60
C ILE A 29 3.12 3.10 -14.97
N VAL A 30 3.06 2.18 -15.93
CA VAL A 30 3.60 2.36 -17.29
C VAL A 30 2.53 2.01 -18.31
N GLY A 31 2.38 2.84 -19.34
CA GLY A 31 1.42 2.61 -20.41
C GLY A 31 1.40 3.77 -21.42
N THR A 32 0.64 3.60 -22.50
CA THR A 32 0.43 4.59 -23.55
C THR A 32 -1.02 5.09 -23.49
N VAL A 33 -1.22 6.41 -23.55
CA VAL A 33 -2.55 7.00 -23.67
C VAL A 33 -2.98 6.95 -25.13
N VAL A 34 -4.08 6.25 -25.41
CA VAL A 34 -4.69 6.17 -26.75
C VAL A 34 -6.13 6.71 -26.72
N ASP A 35 -6.60 7.21 -27.86
CA ASP A 35 -8.00 7.61 -28.05
C ASP A 35 -8.84 6.47 -28.64
N GLN A 36 -10.13 6.72 -28.91
CA GLN A 36 -11.05 5.73 -29.51
C GLN A 36 -10.67 5.25 -30.92
N SER A 37 -9.69 5.89 -31.57
CA SER A 37 -9.15 5.50 -32.87
C SER A 37 -7.87 4.68 -32.77
N GLU A 38 -7.44 4.35 -31.54
CA GLU A 38 -6.18 3.68 -31.22
C GLU A 38 -4.93 4.55 -31.51
N ALA A 39 -5.10 5.86 -31.67
CA ALA A 39 -3.99 6.79 -31.89
C ALA A 39 -3.35 7.23 -30.56
N VAL A 40 -2.02 7.36 -30.55
CA VAL A 40 -1.26 7.86 -29.38
C VAL A 40 -1.56 9.33 -29.14
N VAL A 41 -1.90 9.68 -27.89
CA VAL A 41 -2.16 11.06 -27.48
C VAL A 41 -0.88 11.71 -26.94
N PRO A 42 -0.21 12.59 -27.70
CA PRO A 42 0.98 13.28 -27.21
C PRO A 42 0.62 14.33 -26.16
N ASN A 43 1.56 14.63 -25.27
CA ASN A 43 1.42 15.66 -24.22
C ASN A 43 0.21 15.46 -23.29
N ALA A 44 -0.22 14.21 -23.07
CA ALA A 44 -1.27 13.91 -22.12
C ALA A 44 -0.81 14.17 -20.67
N THR A 45 -1.65 14.86 -19.89
CA THR A 45 -1.44 15.04 -18.44
C THR A 45 -2.04 13.87 -17.68
N VAL A 46 -1.23 13.20 -16.86
CA VAL A 46 -1.67 12.09 -16.00
C VAL A 46 -1.52 12.49 -14.54
N THR A 47 -2.63 12.50 -13.79
CA THR A 47 -2.66 12.80 -12.36
C THR A 47 -3.03 11.55 -11.57
N ILE A 48 -2.17 11.14 -10.65
CA ILE A 48 -2.40 9.98 -9.76
C ILE A 48 -2.75 10.50 -8.38
N VAL A 49 -3.89 10.06 -7.83
CA VAL A 49 -4.32 10.38 -6.47
C VAL A 49 -4.37 9.10 -5.66
N SER A 50 -3.49 8.99 -4.66
CA SER A 50 -3.55 7.92 -3.67
C SER A 50 -4.56 8.28 -2.58
N ARG A 51 -5.45 7.35 -2.23
CA ARG A 51 -6.36 7.48 -1.08
C ARG A 51 -6.13 6.35 -0.09
N GLU A 52 -6.06 6.71 1.18
CA GLU A 52 -6.07 5.81 2.33
C GLU A 52 -7.50 5.32 2.58
N MET A 53 -7.66 4.14 3.16
CA MET A 53 -8.94 3.62 3.70
C MET A 53 -8.81 3.41 5.19
#